data_AF-G9N3K1-F1
#
_entry.id   AF-G9N3K1-F1
#
_cell.length_a   1.000
_cell.length_b   1.000
_cell.length_c   1.000
_cell.angle_alpha   90.00
_cell.angle_beta   90.00
_cell.angle_gamma   90.00
#
_symmetry.space_group_name_H-M   'P 1'
#
loop_
_entity.id
_entity.type
_entity.pdbx_description
1 polymer ?
#
loop_
_entity_poly.entity_id
_entity_poly.type
_entity_poly.pdbx_seq_one_letter_code
_entity_poly.pdbx_strand_id
1 'polypeptide(L)'
;MASMITRRFFSTTVRRMADTTKQELQTESKRNPEIYILGGVMVAALGGAGIYFGRSPTHATSESPVNVASMAWEGEGQGKYKYHPGGDPNAAPREAPSALNVVIIPNVTAPKEYHDKFNKWGKEGYP
;
A
#
# COMPACT_ATOMS: atom_id res chain seq x y z
N MET A 1 50.79 23.60 -17.08
CA MET A 1 49.48 24.25 -16.86
C MET A 1 48.62 24.10 -18.12
N ALA A 2 48.02 22.94 -18.38
CA ALA A 2 47.32 22.65 -19.65
C ALA A 2 46.04 21.80 -19.48
N SER A 3 45.30 21.96 -18.37
CA SER A 3 44.15 21.07 -18.05
C SER A 3 42.79 21.77 -17.89
N MET A 4 42.75 23.10 -17.87
CA MET A 4 41.50 23.85 -17.64
C MET A 4 40.74 24.22 -18.92
N ILE A 5 41.42 24.23 -20.08
CA ILE A 5 40.82 24.64 -21.36
C ILE A 5 40.02 23.48 -21.97
N THR A 6 40.55 22.25 -21.94
CA THR A 6 39.89 21.05 -22.47
C THR A 6 38.54 20.73 -21.80
N ARG A 7 38.39 20.95 -20.49
CA ARG A 7 37.13 20.64 -19.77
C ARG A 7 35.95 21.54 -20.16
N ARG A 8 36.21 22.77 -20.61
CA ARG A 8 35.15 23.71 -21.01
C ARG A 8 34.65 23.45 -22.44
N PHE A 9 35.50 22.97 -23.33
CA PHE A 9 35.11 22.71 -24.72
C PHE A 9 34.19 21.49 -24.88
N PHE A 10 34.38 20.42 -24.11
CA PHE A 10 33.48 19.26 -24.14
C PHE A 10 32.12 19.50 -23.46
N SER A 11 32.05 20.40 -22.47
CA SER A 11 30.81 20.74 -21.77
C SER A 11 29.86 21.60 -22.63
N THR A 12 30.40 22.45 -23.52
CA THR A 12 29.59 23.30 -24.39
C THR A 12 29.05 22.54 -25.59
N THR A 13 29.78 21.55 -26.13
CA THR A 13 29.30 20.72 -27.25
C THR A 13 28.11 19.86 -26.84
N VAL A 14 28.14 19.23 -25.65
CA VAL A 14 27.02 18.39 -25.19
C VAL A 14 25.76 19.21 -24.94
N ARG A 15 25.86 20.39 -24.32
CA ARG A 15 24.70 21.29 -24.15
C ARG A 15 24.16 21.75 -25.50
N ARG A 16 25.04 22.18 -26.40
CA ARG A 16 24.62 22.68 -27.72
C ARG A 16 23.99 21.57 -28.57
N MET A 17 24.51 20.34 -28.49
CA MET A 17 23.94 19.16 -29.15
C MET A 17 22.59 18.76 -28.55
N ALA A 18 22.43 18.85 -27.22
CA ALA A 18 21.15 18.64 -26.54
C ALA A 18 20.12 19.73 -26.89
N ASP A 19 20.55 20.96 -27.11
CA ASP A 19 19.66 22.06 -27.52
C ASP A 19 19.22 21.92 -28.98
N THR A 20 20.12 21.51 -29.88
CA THR A 20 19.77 21.20 -31.28
C THR A 20 18.83 20.00 -31.37
N THR A 21 19.08 18.91 -30.63
CA THR A 21 18.19 17.74 -30.65
C THR A 21 16.82 18.07 -30.07
N LYS A 22 16.73 18.90 -29.02
CA LYS A 22 15.45 19.40 -28.51
C LYS A 22 14.69 20.22 -29.55
N GLN A 23 15.37 21.10 -30.30
CA GLN A 23 14.72 21.89 -31.36
C GLN A 23 14.23 21.01 -32.51
N GLU A 24 15.03 20.02 -32.93
CA GLU A 24 14.62 19.05 -33.95
C GLU A 24 13.42 18.23 -33.48
N LEU A 25 13.45 17.71 -32.25
CA LEU A 25 12.34 16.98 -31.64
C LEU A 25 11.07 17.82 -31.54
N GLN A 26 11.18 19.11 -31.19
CA GLN A 26 10.02 20.01 -31.16
C GLN A 26 9.47 20.30 -32.55
N THR A 27 10.35 20.39 -33.55
CA THR A 27 9.96 20.63 -34.94
C THR A 27 9.23 19.40 -35.50
N GLU A 28 9.76 18.21 -35.27
CA GLU A 28 9.13 16.93 -35.64
C GLU A 28 7.82 16.68 -34.88
N SER A 29 7.76 17.02 -33.59
CA SER A 29 6.54 16.86 -32.79
C SER A 29 5.41 17.78 -33.25
N LYS A 30 5.72 18.97 -33.77
CA LYS A 30 4.72 19.89 -34.34
C LYS A 30 4.24 19.46 -35.73
N ARG A 31 5.08 18.72 -36.46
CA ARG A 31 4.78 18.26 -37.82
C ARG A 31 3.88 17.04 -37.85
N ASN A 32 4.01 16.17 -36.85
CA ASN A 32 3.34 14.87 -36.83
C ASN A 32 2.14 14.87 -35.84
N PRO A 33 0.89 14.88 -36.34
CA PRO A 33 -0.29 14.93 -35.48
C PRO A 33 -0.46 13.70 -34.58
N GLU A 34 0.11 12.55 -34.97
CA GLU A 34 0.08 11.29 -34.20
C GLU A 34 0.81 11.41 -32.85
N ILE A 35 1.83 12.27 -32.76
CA ILE A 35 2.59 12.49 -31.53
C ILE A 35 1.72 13.14 -30.46
N TYR A 36 0.76 14.00 -30.84
CA TYR A 36 -0.21 14.57 -29.89
C TYR A 36 -1.16 13.53 -29.33
N ILE A 37 -1.59 12.58 -30.18
CA ILE A 37 -2.46 11.47 -29.77
C ILE A 37 -1.69 10.56 -28.81
N LEU A 38 -0.47 10.17 -29.16
CA LEU A 38 0.40 9.36 -28.30
C LEU A 38 0.69 10.07 -26.96
N GLY A 39 0.96 11.38 -27.00
CA GLY A 39 1.14 12.20 -25.81
C GLY A 39 -0.09 12.22 -24.92
N GLY A 40 -1.28 12.37 -25.51
CA GLY A 40 -2.56 12.29 -24.80
C GLY A 40 -2.77 10.94 -24.10
N VAL A 41 -2.49 9.83 -24.79
CA VAL A 41 -2.60 8.47 -24.20
C VAL A 41 -1.61 8.29 -23.04
N MET A 42 -0.37 8.76 -23.20
CA MET A 42 0.64 8.68 -22.13
C MET A 42 0.25 9.48 -20.90
N VAL A 43 -0.26 10.71 -21.09
CA VAL A 43 -0.74 11.55 -19.98
C VAL A 43 -1.94 10.90 -19.29
N ALA A 44 -2.88 10.33 -20.05
CA ALA A 44 -4.02 9.61 -19.48
C ALA A 44 -3.58 8.37 -18.67
N ALA A 45 -2.64 7.59 -19.19
CA ALA A 45 -2.13 6.40 -18.51
C ALA A 45 -1.39 6.74 -17.20
N LEU A 46 -0.45 7.68 -17.26
CA LEU A 46 0.34 8.10 -16.09
C LEU A 46 -0.52 8.85 -15.06
N GLY A 47 -1.43 9.71 -15.52
CA GLY A 47 -2.39 10.40 -14.66
C GLY A 47 -3.35 9.43 -13.98
N GLY A 48 -3.88 8.46 -14.73
CA GLY A 48 -4.74 7.40 -14.19
C GLY A 48 -4.03 6.54 -13.15
N ALA A 49 -2.80 6.13 -13.42
CA ALA A 49 -1.96 5.41 -12.45
C ALA A 49 -1.70 6.26 -11.20
N GLY A 50 -1.38 7.55 -11.35
CA GLY A 50 -1.19 8.47 -10.23
C GLY A 50 -2.44 8.62 -9.37
N ILE A 51 -3.62 8.77 -9.98
CA ILE A 51 -4.90 8.83 -9.26
C ILE A 51 -5.17 7.50 -8.54
N TYR A 52 -4.94 6.35 -9.19
CA TYR A 52 -5.14 5.04 -8.59
C TYR A 52 -4.25 4.82 -7.37
N PHE A 53 -2.94 5.07 -7.49
CA PHE A 53 -2.00 4.94 -6.37
C PHE A 53 -2.24 5.97 -5.27
N GLY A 54 -2.73 7.17 -5.61
CA GLY A 54 -3.14 8.16 -4.62
C GLY A 54 -4.37 7.74 -3.81
N ARG A 55 -5.33 7.04 -4.43
CA ARG A 55 -6.54 6.54 -3.77
C ARG A 55 -6.32 5.22 -3.02
N SER A 56 -5.35 4.42 -3.46
CA SER A 56 -5.01 3.13 -2.89
C SER A 56 -3.58 3.15 -2.36
N PRO A 57 -3.33 3.83 -1.22
CA PRO A 57 -2.01 3.85 -0.60
C PRO A 57 -1.56 2.42 -0.32
N THR A 58 -0.38 2.07 -0.83
CA THR A 58 0.25 0.78 -0.51
C THR A 58 0.71 0.83 0.94
N HIS A 59 -0.08 0.28 1.86
CA HIS A 59 0.31 0.13 3.25
C HIS A 59 1.37 -0.98 3.39
N ALA A 60 2.30 -0.81 4.34
CA ALA A 60 3.37 -1.78 4.61
C ALA A 60 2.85 -3.14 5.12
N THR A 61 1.59 -3.18 5.57
CA THR A 61 0.89 -4.39 6.00
C THR A 61 -0.35 -4.59 5.14
N SER A 62 -0.61 -5.84 4.74
CA SER A 62 -1.82 -6.22 4.01
C SER A 62 -2.95 -6.48 5.00
N GLU A 63 -3.35 -5.43 5.72
CA GLU A 63 -4.47 -5.48 6.65
C GLU A 63 -5.67 -4.76 6.04
N SER A 64 -6.76 -5.49 5.88
CA SER A 64 -8.04 -4.89 5.51
C SER A 64 -8.66 -4.24 6.74
N PRO A 65 -9.13 -2.99 6.66
CA PRO A 65 -9.83 -2.36 7.79
C PRO A 65 -11.06 -3.18 8.13
N VAL A 66 -11.08 -3.69 9.36
CA VAL A 66 -12.18 -4.50 9.86
C VAL A 66 -13.41 -3.61 10.09
N ASN A 67 -14.54 -3.96 9.49
CA ASN A 67 -15.78 -3.21 9.66
C ASN A 67 -16.34 -3.41 11.09
N VAL A 68 -16.43 -2.32 11.86
CA VAL A 68 -16.87 -2.33 13.26
C VAL A 68 -18.40 -2.27 13.29
N ALA A 69 -19.01 -3.27 13.92
CA ALA A 69 -20.47 -3.40 14.02
C ALA A 69 -21.05 -2.61 15.20
N SER A 70 -20.38 -2.68 16.37
CA SER A 70 -20.79 -1.94 17.56
C SER A 70 -19.62 -1.77 18.52
N MET A 71 -19.64 -0.72 19.33
CA MET A 71 -18.62 -0.53 20.37
C MET A 71 -19.02 -1.20 21.70
N ALA A 72 -18.05 -1.40 22.60
CA ALA A 72 -18.29 -2.06 23.89
C ALA A 72 -19.33 -1.36 24.79
N TRP A 73 -19.56 -0.06 24.62
CA TRP A 73 -20.56 0.69 25.41
C TRP A 73 -21.97 0.68 24.81
N GLU A 74 -22.14 0.16 23.59
CA GLU A 74 -23.43 0.20 22.87
C GLU A 74 -24.25 -1.08 23.06
N GLY A 75 -23.65 -2.14 23.59
CA GLY A 75 -24.34 -3.41 23.82
C GLY A 75 -23.66 -4.28 24.85
N GLU A 76 -24.23 -5.45 25.08
CA GLU A 76 -23.64 -6.47 25.96
C GLU A 76 -22.57 -7.23 25.18
N GLY A 77 -21.31 -7.03 25.55
CA GLY A 77 -20.16 -7.69 24.93
C GLY A 77 -18.95 -7.71 25.86
N GLN A 78 -18.11 -8.74 25.74
CA GLN A 78 -16.87 -8.86 26.51
C GLN A 78 -15.65 -8.30 25.77
N GLY A 79 -15.75 -8.11 24.45
CA GLY A 79 -14.70 -7.54 23.61
C GLY A 79 -14.68 -6.02 23.66
N LYS A 80 -13.59 -5.41 23.15
CA LYS A 80 -13.49 -3.94 23.01
C LYS A 80 -14.50 -3.39 21.99
N TYR A 81 -14.81 -4.18 20.97
CA TYR A 81 -15.76 -3.86 19.91
C TYR A 81 -16.25 -5.16 19.28
N LYS A 82 -17.37 -5.11 18.57
CA LYS A 82 -17.85 -6.18 17.69
C LYS A 82 -17.49 -5.85 16.25
N TYR A 83 -17.17 -6.86 15.47
CA TYR A 83 -16.81 -6.68 14.07
C TYR A 83 -17.47 -7.71 13.14
N HIS A 84 -17.63 -7.31 11.89
CA HIS A 84 -18.06 -8.22 10.83
C HIS A 84 -16.88 -9.03 10.30
N PRO A 85 -16.89 -10.38 10.43
CA PRO A 85 -15.81 -11.22 9.92
C PRO A 85 -15.63 -11.03 8.41
N GLY A 86 -14.38 -10.91 7.96
CA GLY A 86 -14.07 -10.69 6.54
C GLY A 86 -14.57 -9.36 5.96
N GLY A 87 -15.09 -8.45 6.79
CA GLY A 87 -15.66 -7.18 6.34
C GLY A 87 -17.05 -7.28 5.71
N ASP A 88 -17.70 -8.45 5.74
CA ASP A 88 -19.05 -8.65 5.20
C ASP A 88 -20.14 -8.15 6.17
N PRO A 89 -20.88 -7.07 5.87
CA PRO A 89 -21.91 -6.54 6.75
C PRO A 89 -23.07 -7.51 7.02
N ASN A 90 -23.25 -8.54 6.19
CA ASN A 90 -24.31 -9.54 6.35
C ASN A 90 -23.91 -10.68 7.30
N ALA A 91 -22.62 -10.86 7.57
CA ALA A 91 -22.14 -11.85 8.50
C ALA A 91 -22.46 -11.43 9.95
N ALA A 92 -22.81 -12.39 10.81
CA ALA A 92 -23.08 -12.11 12.22
C ALA A 92 -21.85 -11.48 12.90
N PRO A 93 -22.01 -10.35 13.62
CA PRO A 93 -20.89 -9.70 14.32
C PRO A 93 -20.22 -10.63 15.33
N ARG A 94 -18.89 -10.67 15.32
CA ARG A 94 -18.05 -11.39 16.30
C ARG A 94 -17.39 -10.42 17.26
N GLU A 95 -17.13 -10.88 18.48
CA GLU A 95 -16.42 -10.12 19.51
C GLU A 95 -14.94 -9.99 19.14
N ALA A 96 -14.40 -8.78 19.27
CA ALA A 96 -12.97 -8.55 19.15
C ALA A 96 -12.22 -9.30 20.27
N PRO A 97 -11.04 -9.86 19.98
CA PRO A 97 -10.19 -10.44 21.01
C PRO A 97 -9.91 -9.40 22.11
N SER A 98 -9.96 -9.84 23.37
CA SER A 98 -9.80 -8.96 24.52
C SER A 98 -8.40 -8.34 24.59
N ALA A 99 -8.28 -7.14 25.17
CA ALA A 99 -7.04 -6.37 25.27
C ALA A 99 -5.99 -6.96 26.24
N LEU A 100 -6.32 -8.07 26.93
CA LEU A 100 -5.33 -8.84 27.67
C LEU A 100 -4.56 -9.69 26.66
N ASN A 101 -3.35 -9.26 26.32
CA ASN A 101 -2.38 -10.08 25.61
C ASN A 101 -2.15 -11.38 26.41
N VAL A 102 -2.83 -12.46 26.04
CA VAL A 102 -2.53 -13.78 26.58
C VAL A 102 -1.40 -14.35 25.76
N VAL A 103 -0.20 -14.33 26.33
CA VAL A 103 0.99 -14.98 25.75
C VAL A 103 0.77 -16.49 25.84
N ILE A 104 0.71 -17.14 24.68
CA ILE A 104 0.66 -18.59 24.56
C ILE A 104 2.07 -19.11 24.81
N ILE A 105 2.28 -19.85 25.90
CA ILE A 105 3.54 -20.53 26.16
C ILE A 105 3.35 -22.00 25.77
N PRO A 106 3.86 -22.45 24.61
CA PRO A 106 3.85 -23.87 24.30
C PRO A 106 4.81 -24.63 25.24
N ASN A 107 4.43 -25.85 25.63
CA ASN A 107 5.21 -26.76 26.49
C ASN A 107 5.33 -26.36 27.96
N VAL A 108 4.24 -25.90 28.58
CA VAL A 108 4.14 -25.84 30.05
C VAL A 108 3.30 -27.01 30.54
N THR A 109 3.77 -27.74 31.56
CA THR A 109 3.01 -28.76 32.29
C THR A 109 1.93 -28.12 33.14
N ALA A 110 0.93 -27.50 32.50
CA ALA A 110 -0.32 -27.15 33.16
C ALA A 110 -1.20 -28.40 33.29
N PRO A 111 -1.95 -28.56 34.40
CA PRO A 111 -2.97 -29.59 34.50
C PRO A 111 -3.97 -29.53 33.33
N LYS A 112 -4.46 -30.69 32.87
CA LYS A 112 -5.33 -30.83 31.69
C LYS A 112 -6.54 -29.88 31.71
N GLU A 113 -7.12 -29.65 32.89
CA GLU A 113 -8.27 -28.76 33.08
C GLU A 113 -7.97 -27.31 32.69
N TYR A 114 -6.81 -26.79 33.08
CA TYR A 114 -6.39 -25.42 32.73
C TYR A 114 -5.95 -25.33 31.28
N HIS A 115 -5.32 -26.38 30.77
CA HIS A 115 -4.97 -26.47 29.36
C HIS A 115 -6.23 -26.41 28.49
N ASP A 116 -7.25 -27.23 28.73
CA ASP A 116 -8.44 -27.25 27.88
C ASP A 116 -9.26 -25.94 27.97
N LYS A 117 -9.28 -25.32 29.16
CA LYS A 117 -9.98 -24.06 29.43
C LYS A 117 -9.33 -22.86 28.73
N PHE A 118 -8.01 -22.75 28.75
CA PHE A 118 -7.29 -21.57 28.27
C PHE A 118 -6.54 -21.78 26.95
N ASN A 119 -6.40 -23.02 26.47
CA ASN A 119 -5.80 -23.31 25.19
C ASN A 119 -6.73 -22.86 24.05
N LYS A 120 -6.16 -22.06 23.15
CA LYS A 120 -6.82 -21.58 21.94
C LYS A 120 -6.26 -22.22 20.67
N TRP A 121 -5.15 -22.96 20.78
CA TRP A 121 -4.50 -23.65 19.67
C TRP A 121 -5.41 -24.75 19.10
N GLY A 122 -5.65 -24.72 17.79
CA GLY A 122 -6.52 -25.68 17.10
C GLY A 122 -8.03 -25.46 17.29
N LYS A 123 -8.45 -24.34 17.88
CA LYS A 123 -9.87 -23.92 17.95
C LYS A 123 -10.19 -22.96 16.81
N GLU A 124 -11.42 -23.03 16.30
CA GLU A 124 -11.84 -22.21 15.15
C GLU A 124 -11.69 -20.71 15.45
N GLY A 125 -10.95 -19.99 14.58
CA GLY A 125 -10.72 -18.54 14.73
C GLY A 125 -9.42 -18.13 15.42
N TYR A 126 -8.53 -19.06 15.76
CA TYR A 126 -7.17 -18.78 16.24
C TYR A 126 -6.16 -19.64 15.43
N PRO A 127 -5.11 -19.03 14.81
CA PRO A 127 -4.08 -19.78 14.10
C PRO A 127 -3.22 -20.64 15.03
#